data_AF-A0A1S1LJT1-F1
#
_entry.id   AF-A0A1S1LJT1-F1
#
_cell.length_a   1.000
_cell.length_b   1.000
_cell.length_c   1.000
_cell.angle_alpha   90.00
_cell.angle_beta   90.00
_cell.angle_gamma   90.00
#
_symmetry.space_group_name_H-M   'P 1'
#
loop_
_entity.id
_entity.type
_entity.pdbx_description
1 polymer ?
#
loop_
_entity_poly.entity_id
_entity_poly.type
_entity_poly.pdbx_seq_one_letter_code
_entity_poly.pdbx_strand_id
1 'polypeptide(L)'
;MLAVWMRQIIWPWWRRFLLLGVVLTLVEVPLWMLLFADRQLGVWAVAAQAVAVGVVTAALMTAAQEPFHRSVLTICGDLNRAQRAGALNSLRAAPLPADPVVLVAGIRLGTLMLGMRRQTPRWVTRFQWVIPIVALVLAGVSVATADMRRGLLYALLAVVLAVTLWFSDHTVRRVGARVELLRTQLVEVADDSVDVSVTVPPPVVGRRIWLAGGAAGLIIGLVAAMAVLQRPRTDEQCRVATRIVDDVLARQDLLLWKLGTPPQGPTVTDYQNRSDQLHGLAAQVSRADLAQPAQRIAELSGNASVLIHQTQNPGAGVQPSLNDAYFAISKQMLEETGKIQNICYRH
;
A
#
# COMPACT_ATOMS: atom_id res chain seq x y z
N MET A 1 8.47 -23.82 7.45
CA MET A 1 9.06 -23.00 6.36
C MET A 1 10.49 -23.37 5.98
N LEU A 2 11.43 -23.59 6.91
CA LEU A 2 12.83 -23.92 6.56
C LEU A 2 13.07 -25.23 5.81
N ALA A 3 12.24 -26.26 6.02
CA ALA A 3 12.35 -27.51 5.27
C ALA A 3 12.03 -27.32 3.78
N VAL A 4 11.07 -26.43 3.49
CA VAL A 4 10.71 -26.01 2.13
C VAL A 4 11.82 -25.11 1.57
N TRP A 5 12.33 -24.17 2.37
CA TRP A 5 13.40 -23.24 1.97
C TRP A 5 14.74 -23.91 1.65
N MET A 6 15.22 -24.84 2.50
CA MET A 6 16.47 -25.58 2.23
C MET A 6 16.32 -26.53 1.04
N ARG A 7 15.13 -27.09 0.80
CA ARG A 7 14.88 -27.89 -0.41
C ARG A 7 14.77 -27.00 -1.66
N GLN A 8 14.27 -25.77 -1.51
CA GLN A 8 14.22 -24.75 -2.55
C GLN A 8 15.58 -24.14 -2.88
N ILE A 9 16.53 -24.13 -1.94
CA ILE A 9 17.90 -23.64 -2.21
C ILE A 9 18.56 -24.41 -3.36
N ILE A 10 18.23 -25.68 -3.56
CA ILE A 10 18.78 -26.51 -4.66
C ILE A 10 18.10 -26.20 -6.01
N TRP A 11 16.95 -25.53 -6.02
CA TRP A 11 16.24 -25.25 -7.27
C TRP A 11 16.98 -24.21 -8.10
N PRO A 12 16.89 -24.24 -9.44
CA PRO A 12 17.49 -23.21 -10.26
C PRO A 12 16.95 -21.81 -9.90
N TRP A 13 17.80 -20.80 -10.06
CA TRP A 13 17.54 -19.42 -9.60
C TRP A 13 16.19 -18.87 -10.08
N TRP A 14 15.78 -19.19 -11.31
CA TRP A 14 14.51 -18.73 -11.88
C TRP A 14 13.28 -19.25 -11.13
N ARG A 15 13.30 -20.49 -10.61
CA ARG A 15 12.19 -21.03 -9.81
C ARG A 15 12.09 -20.34 -8.46
N ARG A 16 13.25 -20.04 -7.85
CA ARG A 16 13.30 -19.30 -6.59
C ARG A 16 12.79 -17.88 -6.76
N PHE A 17 13.23 -17.20 -7.81
CA PHE A 17 12.76 -15.87 -8.17
C PHE A 17 11.24 -15.83 -8.38
N LEU A 18 10.69 -16.74 -9.19
CA LEU A 18 9.24 -16.79 -9.45
C LEU A 18 8.46 -17.08 -8.17
N LEU A 19 8.89 -18.06 -7.36
CA LEU A 19 8.18 -18.41 -6.14
C LEU A 19 8.24 -17.29 -5.09
N LEU A 20 9.41 -16.67 -4.89
CA LEU A 20 9.56 -15.50 -4.03
C LEU A 20 8.73 -14.32 -4.54
N GLY A 21 8.75 -14.07 -5.85
CA GLY A 21 7.96 -13.03 -6.49
C GLY A 21 6.46 -13.22 -6.26
N VAL A 22 5.94 -14.44 -6.47
CA VAL A 22 4.53 -14.76 -6.23
C VAL A 22 4.17 -14.62 -4.75
N VAL A 23 5.00 -15.14 -3.84
CA VAL A 23 4.72 -15.03 -2.40
C VAL A 23 4.76 -13.58 -1.93
N LEU A 24 5.77 -12.81 -2.35
CA LEU A 24 5.90 -11.40 -2.00
C LEU A 24 4.75 -10.58 -2.58
N THR A 25 4.38 -10.78 -3.85
CA THR A 25 3.25 -10.07 -4.44
C THR A 25 1.92 -10.44 -3.80
N LEU A 26 1.68 -11.71 -3.45
CA LEU A 26 0.46 -12.12 -2.74
C LEU A 26 0.37 -11.51 -1.34
N VAL A 27 1.48 -11.19 -0.69
CA VAL A 27 1.50 -10.53 0.63
C VAL A 27 1.48 -9.00 0.50
N GLU A 28 2.25 -8.45 -0.44
CA GLU A 28 2.39 -7.01 -0.65
C GLU A 28 1.17 -6.39 -1.32
N VAL A 29 0.51 -7.06 -2.28
CA VAL A 29 -0.67 -6.49 -2.97
C VAL A 29 -1.82 -6.19 -2.00
N PRO A 30 -2.25 -7.12 -1.13
CA PRO A 30 -3.28 -6.82 -0.13
C PRO A 30 -2.82 -5.72 0.84
N LEU A 31 -1.55 -5.74 1.25
CA LEU A 31 -0.99 -4.75 2.15
C LEU A 31 -1.00 -3.35 1.55
N TRP A 32 -0.59 -3.21 0.29
CA TRP A 32 -0.62 -1.96 -0.47
C TRP A 32 -2.05 -1.50 -0.72
N MET A 33 -2.96 -2.40 -1.09
CA MET A 33 -4.37 -2.05 -1.20
C MET A 33 -4.92 -1.56 0.14
N LEU A 34 -4.52 -2.12 1.27
CA LEU A 34 -4.94 -1.65 2.59
C LEU A 34 -4.38 -0.27 2.96
N LEU A 35 -3.11 -0.03 2.67
CA LEU A 35 -2.42 1.23 2.96
C LEU A 35 -2.89 2.38 2.08
N PHE A 36 -3.34 2.08 0.85
CA PHE A 36 -3.68 3.08 -0.16
C PHE A 36 -5.12 3.01 -0.65
N ALA A 37 -5.99 2.18 -0.06
CA ALA A 37 -7.41 2.07 -0.42
C ALA A 37 -8.16 3.42 -0.33
N ASP A 38 -7.79 4.29 0.61
CA ASP A 38 -8.40 5.62 0.74
C ASP A 38 -7.83 6.65 -0.23
N ARG A 39 -6.73 6.33 -0.90
CA ARG A 39 -6.23 7.20 -1.96
C ARG A 39 -6.97 6.81 -3.23
N GLN A 40 -7.53 7.79 -3.93
CA GLN A 40 -8.20 7.66 -5.25
C GLN A 40 -7.29 7.13 -6.39
N LEU A 41 -6.21 6.41 -6.06
CA LEU A 41 -5.43 5.63 -7.00
C LEU A 41 -6.30 4.46 -7.45
N GLY A 42 -6.62 4.40 -8.74
CA GLY A 42 -7.36 3.28 -9.31
C GLY A 42 -6.73 1.94 -8.89
N VAL A 43 -7.56 0.95 -8.58
CA VAL A 43 -7.16 -0.37 -8.07
C VAL A 43 -6.02 -1.00 -8.89
N TRP A 44 -6.04 -0.78 -10.21
CA TRP A 44 -5.00 -1.22 -11.14
C TRP A 44 -3.65 -0.54 -10.95
N ALA A 45 -3.61 0.76 -10.62
CA ALA A 45 -2.38 1.48 -10.35
C ALA A 45 -1.71 0.98 -9.06
N VAL A 46 -2.51 0.74 -8.01
CA VAL A 46 -2.03 0.17 -6.75
C VAL A 46 -1.55 -1.26 -6.94
N ALA A 47 -2.29 -2.07 -7.70
CA ALA A 47 -1.88 -3.44 -8.02
C ALA A 47 -0.57 -3.46 -8.83
N ALA A 48 -0.43 -2.60 -9.85
CA ALA A 48 0.78 -2.51 -10.66
C ALA A 48 2.00 -2.08 -9.82
N GLN A 49 1.81 -1.14 -8.89
CA GLN A 49 2.84 -0.71 -7.93
C GLN A 49 3.31 -1.86 -7.06
N ALA A 50 2.38 -2.57 -6.43
CA ALA A 50 2.71 -3.70 -5.57
C ALA A 50 3.39 -4.84 -6.33
N VAL A 51 2.98 -5.10 -7.59
CA VAL A 51 3.66 -6.06 -8.45
C VAL A 51 5.09 -5.61 -8.76
N ALA A 52 5.30 -4.33 -9.09
CA ALA A 52 6.63 -3.80 -9.37
C ALA A 52 7.55 -3.88 -8.14
N VAL A 53 7.05 -3.49 -6.96
CA VAL A 53 7.80 -3.58 -5.69
C VAL A 53 8.15 -5.04 -5.39
N GLY A 54 7.19 -5.96 -5.54
CA GLY A 54 7.40 -7.38 -5.27
C GLY A 54 8.41 -8.01 -6.21
N VAL A 55 8.37 -7.68 -7.51
CA VAL A 55 9.33 -8.14 -8.52
C VAL A 55 10.74 -7.64 -8.21
N VAL A 56 10.88 -6.35 -7.89
CA VAL A 56 12.17 -5.74 -7.56
C VAL A 56 12.74 -6.33 -6.27
N THR A 57 11.92 -6.46 -5.23
CA THR A 57 12.33 -7.08 -3.96
C THR A 57 12.74 -8.54 -4.15
N ALA A 58 11.99 -9.31 -4.96
CA ALA A 58 12.35 -10.69 -5.30
C ALA A 58 13.68 -10.76 -6.07
N ALA A 59 13.93 -9.83 -6.99
CA ALA A 59 15.20 -9.76 -7.73
C ALA A 59 16.37 -9.46 -6.79
N LEU A 60 16.22 -8.50 -5.88
CA LEU A 60 17.21 -8.16 -4.87
C LEU A 60 17.51 -9.34 -3.94
N MET A 61 16.47 -10.00 -3.43
CA MET A 61 16.62 -11.18 -2.58
C MET A 61 17.32 -12.32 -3.32
N THR A 62 16.96 -12.56 -4.58
CA THR A 62 17.57 -13.62 -5.38
C THR A 62 19.06 -13.32 -5.64
N ALA A 63 19.39 -12.09 -6.01
CA ALA A 63 20.77 -11.66 -6.21
C ALA A 63 21.60 -11.74 -4.92
N ALA A 64 21.01 -11.40 -3.77
CA ALA A 64 21.66 -11.51 -2.46
C ALA A 64 21.88 -12.98 -2.04
N GLN A 65 21.04 -13.91 -2.49
CA GLN A 65 21.14 -15.35 -2.19
C GLN A 65 22.06 -16.12 -3.13
N GLU A 66 22.38 -15.57 -4.30
CA GLU A 66 23.25 -16.20 -5.30
C GLU A 66 24.63 -16.64 -4.76
N PRO A 67 25.39 -15.82 -4.01
CA PRO A 67 26.69 -16.26 -3.48
C PRO A 67 26.55 -17.45 -2.53
N PHE A 68 25.52 -17.44 -1.68
CA PHE A 68 25.23 -18.55 -0.78
C PHE A 68 24.91 -19.84 -1.55
N HIS A 69 24.08 -19.73 -2.59
CA HIS A 69 23.72 -20.86 -3.42
C HIS A 69 24.95 -21.49 -4.09
N ARG A 70 25.87 -20.68 -4.62
CA ARG A 70 27.12 -21.19 -5.20
C ARG A 70 27.95 -21.95 -4.18
N SER A 71 28.15 -21.39 -2.98
CA SER A 71 28.86 -22.08 -1.90
C SER A 71 28.20 -23.40 -1.49
N VAL A 72 26.87 -23.45 -1.42
CA VAL A 72 26.13 -24.69 -1.13
C VAL A 72 26.32 -25.72 -2.24
N LEU A 73 26.28 -25.31 -3.51
CA LEU A 73 26.53 -26.21 -4.65
C LEU A 73 27.96 -26.74 -4.66
N THR A 74 28.95 -25.90 -4.32
CA THR A 74 30.35 -26.36 -4.19
C THR A 74 30.49 -27.41 -3.09
N ILE A 75 29.89 -27.19 -1.92
CA ILE A 75 29.92 -28.19 -0.82
C ILE A 75 29.17 -29.46 -1.21
N CYS A 76 28.05 -29.34 -1.93
CA CYS A 76 27.20 -30.47 -2.33
C CYS A 76 27.64 -31.18 -3.61
N GLY A 77 28.63 -30.65 -4.34
CA GLY A 77 29.04 -31.13 -5.66
C GLY A 77 29.48 -32.58 -5.65
N ASP A 78 30.26 -32.94 -4.62
CA ASP A 78 30.88 -34.26 -4.47
C ASP A 78 29.96 -35.30 -3.80
N LEU A 79 28.80 -34.86 -3.26
CA LEU A 79 27.87 -35.73 -2.54
C LEU A 79 26.80 -36.30 -3.48
N ASN A 80 26.44 -37.56 -3.27
CA ASN A 80 25.32 -38.19 -3.97
C ASN A 80 23.96 -37.66 -3.45
N ARG A 81 22.85 -37.98 -4.14
CA ARG A 81 21.51 -37.45 -3.79
C ARG A 81 21.05 -37.83 -2.38
N ALA A 82 21.37 -39.04 -1.92
CA ALA A 82 21.01 -39.54 -0.59
C ALA A 82 21.85 -38.85 0.50
N GLN A 83 23.14 -38.68 0.27
CA GLN A 83 24.07 -37.99 1.17
C GLN A 83 23.73 -36.50 1.29
N ARG A 84 23.35 -35.81 0.20
CA ARG A 84 22.85 -34.43 0.26
C ARG A 84 21.60 -34.30 1.13
N ALA A 85 20.64 -35.22 0.96
CA ALA A 85 19.45 -35.24 1.79
C ALA A 85 19.80 -35.54 3.26
N GLY A 86 20.73 -36.46 3.52
CA GLY A 86 21.26 -36.77 4.84
C GLY A 86 21.92 -35.56 5.52
N ALA A 87 22.78 -34.84 4.80
CA ALA A 87 23.49 -33.67 5.31
C ALA A 87 22.54 -32.49 5.61
N LEU A 88 21.48 -32.31 4.81
CA LEU A 88 20.45 -31.31 5.09
C LEU A 88 19.54 -31.71 6.26
N ASN A 89 19.29 -33.00 6.44
CA ASN A 89 18.42 -33.51 7.49
C ASN A 89 19.13 -33.53 8.85
N SER A 90 20.45 -33.78 8.89
CA SER A 90 21.26 -33.74 10.13
C SER A 90 21.21 -32.38 10.81
N LEU A 91 21.09 -31.29 10.03
CA LEU A 91 20.97 -29.93 10.55
C LEU A 91 19.59 -29.59 11.15
N ARG A 92 18.54 -30.39 10.90
CA ARG A 92 17.16 -30.04 11.30
C ARG A 92 16.73 -30.67 12.62
N ALA A 93 16.86 -31.99 12.71
CA ALA A 93 16.47 -32.78 13.89
C ALA A 93 16.72 -34.29 13.71
N ALA A 94 17.32 -34.74 12.60
CA ALA A 94 17.47 -36.17 12.32
C ALA A 94 18.43 -36.85 13.30
N PRO A 95 18.34 -38.20 13.44
CA PRO A 95 19.40 -38.97 14.07
C PRO A 95 20.75 -38.65 13.44
N LEU A 96 21.78 -38.69 14.27
CA LEU A 96 23.15 -38.40 13.89
C LEU A 96 23.60 -39.37 12.77
N PRO A 97 24.06 -38.86 11.62
CA PRO A 97 24.48 -39.72 10.52
C PRO A 97 25.72 -40.52 10.93
N ALA A 98 25.74 -41.80 10.58
CA ALA A 98 26.90 -42.69 10.80
C ALA A 98 27.99 -42.53 9.72
N ASP A 99 27.62 -42.00 8.54
CA ASP A 99 28.56 -41.75 7.44
C ASP A 99 29.38 -40.48 7.72
N PRO A 100 30.73 -40.58 7.86
CA PRO A 100 31.59 -39.43 8.16
C PRO A 100 31.56 -38.38 7.04
N VAL A 101 31.31 -38.78 5.78
CA VAL A 101 31.22 -37.84 4.65
C VAL A 101 29.98 -36.94 4.80
N VAL A 102 28.87 -37.50 5.26
CA VAL A 102 27.62 -36.77 5.54
C VAL A 102 27.78 -35.87 6.76
N LEU A 103 28.55 -36.30 7.76
CA LEU A 103 28.84 -35.55 8.97
C LEU A 103 29.66 -34.28 8.66
N VAL A 104 30.76 -34.42 7.93
CA VAL A 104 31.61 -33.31 7.48
C VAL A 104 30.81 -32.33 6.61
N ALA A 105 30.03 -32.83 5.65
CA ALA A 105 29.18 -32.00 4.81
C ALA A 105 28.13 -31.21 5.63
N GLY A 106 27.52 -31.86 6.62
CA GLY A 106 26.57 -31.22 7.54
C GLY A 106 27.21 -30.10 8.35
N ILE A 107 28.42 -30.32 8.90
CA ILE A 107 29.16 -29.29 9.63
C ILE A 107 29.51 -28.14 8.70
N ARG A 108 30.03 -28.40 7.49
CA ARG A 108 30.38 -27.37 6.51
C ARG A 108 29.17 -26.52 6.09
N LEU A 109 28.01 -27.14 5.87
CA LEU A 109 26.77 -26.42 5.56
C LEU A 109 26.29 -25.57 6.75
N GLY A 110 26.36 -26.12 7.96
CA GLY A 110 25.97 -25.42 9.18
C GLY A 110 26.88 -24.23 9.50
N THR A 111 28.20 -24.39 9.35
CA THR A 111 29.17 -23.30 9.54
C THR A 111 29.00 -22.21 8.49
N LEU A 112 28.70 -22.55 7.23
CA LEU A 112 28.35 -21.58 6.19
C LEU A 112 27.11 -20.75 6.56
N MET A 113 26.03 -21.42 7.00
CA MET A 113 24.79 -20.72 7.43
C MET A 113 25.04 -19.79 8.62
N LEU A 114 25.78 -20.25 9.62
CA LEU A 114 26.14 -19.44 10.79
C LEU A 114 27.09 -18.30 10.42
N GLY A 115 28.04 -18.54 9.51
CA GLY A 115 28.98 -17.55 9.00
C GLY A 115 28.25 -16.38 8.34
N MET A 116 27.30 -16.67 7.43
CA MET A 116 26.49 -15.62 6.81
C MET A 116 25.62 -14.86 7.83
N ARG A 117 25.06 -15.56 8.82
CA ARG A 117 24.27 -14.88 9.86
C ARG A 117 25.14 -13.95 10.72
N ARG A 118 26.37 -14.34 11.03
CA ARG A 118 27.34 -13.51 11.77
C ARG A 118 27.79 -12.28 10.97
N GLN A 119 27.79 -12.35 9.64
CA GLN A 119 28.07 -11.19 8.78
C GLN A 119 26.95 -10.14 8.82
N THR A 120 25.75 -10.49 9.27
CA THR A 120 24.66 -9.52 9.41
C THR A 120 24.94 -8.61 10.62
N PRO A 121 24.99 -7.28 10.45
CA PRO A 121 25.26 -6.38 11.56
C PRO A 121 24.21 -6.54 12.67
N ARG A 122 24.67 -6.48 13.93
CA ARG A 122 23.76 -6.57 15.10
C ARG A 122 22.69 -5.49 15.08
N TRP A 123 23.00 -4.29 14.58
CA TRP A 123 22.04 -3.20 14.47
C TRP A 123 20.91 -3.51 13.49
N VAL A 124 21.18 -4.14 12.34
CA VAL A 124 20.16 -4.58 11.38
C VAL A 124 19.24 -5.62 12.02
N THR A 125 19.82 -6.54 12.78
CA THR A 125 19.09 -7.60 13.51
C THR A 125 18.20 -7.04 14.62
N ARG A 126 18.53 -5.87 15.18
CA ARG A 126 17.64 -5.13 16.10
C ARG A 126 16.61 -4.32 15.33
N PHE A 127 17.01 -3.65 14.25
CA PHE A 127 16.15 -2.79 13.46
C PHE A 127 15.00 -3.55 12.78
N GLN A 128 15.19 -4.82 12.40
CA GLN A 128 14.10 -5.64 11.86
C GLN A 128 12.89 -5.77 12.82
N TRP A 129 13.09 -5.65 14.14
CA TRP A 129 12.00 -5.68 15.13
C TRP A 129 11.21 -4.36 15.20
N VAL A 130 11.73 -3.28 14.62
CA VAL A 130 10.99 -2.00 14.54
C VAL A 130 9.76 -2.17 13.66
N ILE A 131 9.84 -2.93 12.57
CA ILE A 131 8.73 -3.11 11.61
C ILE A 131 7.47 -3.69 12.27
N PRO A 132 7.50 -4.83 12.99
CA PRO A 132 6.30 -5.34 13.66
C PRO A 132 5.80 -4.40 14.77
N ILE A 133 6.68 -3.67 15.47
CA ILE A 133 6.28 -2.69 16.49
C ILE A 133 5.50 -1.54 15.84
N VAL A 134 6.01 -1.00 14.72
CA VAL A 134 5.33 0.06 13.96
C VAL A 134 3.97 -0.43 13.46
N ALA A 135 3.89 -1.65 12.92
CA ALA A 135 2.61 -2.25 12.51
C ALA A 135 1.63 -2.36 13.69
N LEU A 136 2.10 -2.73 14.89
CA LEU A 136 1.25 -2.82 16.08
C LEU A 136 0.78 -1.44 16.57
N VAL A 137 1.61 -0.41 16.47
CA VAL A 137 1.20 0.98 16.75
C VAL A 137 0.13 1.44 15.76
N LEU A 138 0.32 1.16 14.46
CA LEU A 138 -0.69 1.47 13.42
C LEU A 138 -2.01 0.72 13.67
N ALA A 139 -1.94 -0.53 14.15
CA ALA A 139 -3.12 -1.27 14.57
C ALA A 139 -3.88 -0.51 15.68
N GLY A 140 -3.18 -0.08 16.73
CA GLY A 140 -3.78 0.70 17.82
C GLY A 140 -4.42 2.00 17.36
N VAL A 141 -3.74 2.76 16.49
CA VAL A 141 -4.27 4.01 15.93
C VAL A 141 -5.53 3.75 15.10
N SER A 142 -5.52 2.75 14.22
CA SER A 142 -6.68 2.45 13.36
C SER A 142 -7.90 1.94 14.14
N VAL A 143 -7.69 1.20 15.24
CA VAL A 143 -8.79 0.84 16.16
C VAL A 143 -9.36 2.09 16.83
N ALA A 144 -8.50 3.03 17.24
CA ALA A 144 -8.92 4.29 17.85
C ALA A 144 -9.68 5.21 16.89
N THR A 145 -9.40 5.14 15.57
CA THR A 145 -10.14 5.90 14.54
C THR A 145 -11.37 5.15 13.99
N ALA A 146 -11.93 4.19 14.75
CA ALA A 146 -13.11 3.39 14.41
C ALA A 146 -12.99 2.49 13.15
N ASP A 147 -11.77 2.27 12.64
CA ASP A 147 -11.48 1.43 11.48
C ASP A 147 -11.05 0.01 11.90
N MET A 148 -11.95 -0.72 12.57
CA MET A 148 -11.66 -2.03 13.19
C MET A 148 -11.04 -3.05 12.20
N ARG A 149 -11.47 -3.04 10.94
CA ARG A 149 -10.92 -3.93 9.89
C ARG A 149 -9.44 -3.68 9.65
N ARG A 150 -9.03 -2.40 9.57
CA ARG A 150 -7.61 -2.04 9.38
C ARG A 150 -6.79 -2.40 10.61
N GLY A 151 -7.34 -2.18 11.81
CA GLY A 151 -6.73 -2.57 13.07
C GLY A 151 -6.39 -4.05 13.14
N LEU A 152 -7.36 -4.91 12.84
CA LEU A 152 -7.15 -6.37 12.83
C LEU A 152 -6.09 -6.80 11.81
N LEU A 153 -6.04 -6.15 10.64
CA LEU A 153 -5.08 -6.49 9.59
C LEU A 153 -3.66 -6.06 9.93
N TYR A 154 -3.47 -4.88 10.51
CA TYR A 154 -2.17 -4.44 11.02
C TYR A 154 -1.70 -5.32 12.18
N ALA A 155 -2.61 -5.73 13.07
CA ALA A 155 -2.28 -6.67 14.14
C ALA A 155 -1.86 -8.04 13.59
N LEU A 156 -2.59 -8.58 12.61
CA LEU A 156 -2.24 -9.83 11.94
C LEU A 156 -0.86 -9.74 11.27
N LEU A 157 -0.59 -8.64 10.54
CA LEU A 157 0.70 -8.38 9.93
C LEU A 157 1.83 -8.36 10.97
N ALA A 158 1.64 -7.62 12.08
CA ALA A 158 2.61 -7.54 13.16
C ALA A 158 2.94 -8.94 13.73
N VAL A 159 1.90 -9.76 13.97
CA VAL A 159 2.05 -11.13 14.47
C VAL A 159 2.81 -12.00 13.46
N VAL A 160 2.44 -11.96 12.17
CA VAL A 160 3.12 -12.74 11.12
C VAL A 160 4.60 -12.37 11.03
N LEU A 161 4.92 -11.08 11.05
CA LEU A 161 6.31 -10.60 11.03
C LEU A 161 7.08 -11.05 12.28
N ALA A 162 6.50 -10.86 13.47
CA ALA A 162 7.13 -11.25 14.74
C ALA A 162 7.39 -12.77 14.80
N VAL A 163 6.42 -13.59 14.40
CA VAL A 163 6.57 -15.06 14.35
C VAL A 163 7.66 -15.45 13.35
N THR A 164 7.71 -14.81 12.18
CA THR A 164 8.72 -15.10 11.15
C THR A 164 10.13 -14.76 11.63
N LEU A 165 10.30 -13.60 12.26
CA LEU A 165 11.58 -13.16 12.84
C LEU A 165 12.02 -14.07 13.99
N TRP A 166 11.08 -14.42 14.88
CA TRP A 166 11.33 -15.34 15.98
C TRP A 166 11.75 -16.72 15.48
N PHE A 167 11.05 -17.28 14.49
CA PHE A 167 11.37 -18.58 13.92
C PHE A 167 12.74 -18.59 13.24
N SER A 168 13.10 -17.49 12.57
CA SER A 168 14.43 -17.30 11.97
C SER A 168 15.53 -17.35 13.03
N ASP A 169 15.38 -16.60 14.13
CA ASP A 169 16.35 -16.59 15.22
C ASP A 169 16.43 -17.94 15.94
N HIS A 170 15.28 -18.55 16.23
CA HIS A 170 15.20 -19.87 16.84
C HIS A 170 15.91 -20.93 15.99
N THR A 171 15.76 -20.86 14.67
CA THR A 171 16.42 -21.80 13.75
C THR A 171 17.92 -21.62 13.76
N VAL A 172 18.42 -20.38 13.71
CA VAL A 172 19.87 -20.11 13.78
C VAL A 172 20.46 -20.69 15.06
N ARG A 173 19.79 -20.49 16.20
CA ARG A 173 20.22 -21.05 17.49
C ARG A 173 20.23 -22.58 17.47
N ARG A 174 19.17 -23.22 16.93
CA ARG A 174 19.09 -24.67 16.77
C ARG A 174 20.21 -25.23 15.88
N VAL A 175 20.46 -24.60 14.74
CA VAL A 175 21.54 -25.00 13.82
C VAL A 175 22.89 -24.85 14.50
N GLY A 176 23.11 -23.77 15.26
CA GLY A 176 24.29 -23.58 16.10
C GLY A 176 24.53 -24.74 17.07
N ALA A 177 23.52 -25.08 17.87
CA ALA A 177 23.60 -26.19 18.82
C ALA A 177 23.84 -27.55 18.13
N ARG A 178 23.21 -27.78 16.98
CA ARG A 178 23.37 -29.02 16.20
C ARG A 178 24.74 -29.16 15.57
N VAL A 179 25.31 -28.07 15.05
CA VAL A 179 26.67 -28.08 14.49
C VAL A 179 27.69 -28.48 15.56
N GLU A 180 27.51 -28.02 16.79
CA GLU A 180 28.40 -28.40 17.89
C GLU A 180 28.31 -29.89 18.22
N LEU A 181 27.10 -30.46 18.27
CA LEU A 181 26.90 -31.91 18.44
C LEU A 181 27.50 -32.74 17.30
N LEU A 182 27.41 -32.26 16.05
CA LEU A 182 28.01 -32.95 14.91
C LEU A 182 29.55 -32.91 14.99
N ARG A 183 30.13 -31.81 15.49
CA ARG A 183 31.57 -31.69 15.71
C ARG A 183 32.06 -32.64 16.78
N THR A 184 31.36 -32.74 17.91
CA THR A 184 31.75 -33.68 18.98
C THR A 184 31.72 -35.13 18.49
N GLN A 185 30.74 -35.49 17.67
CA GLN A 185 30.66 -36.82 17.07
C GLN A 185 31.76 -37.05 16.02
N LEU A 186 32.14 -36.02 15.26
CA LEU A 186 33.21 -36.15 14.27
C LEU A 186 34.55 -36.48 14.93
N VAL A 187 34.86 -35.85 16.06
CA VAL A 187 36.07 -36.14 16.86
C VAL A 187 36.09 -37.59 17.38
N GLU A 188 34.91 -38.17 17.63
CA GLU A 188 34.79 -39.57 18.08
C GLU A 188 34.96 -40.58 16.93
N VAL A 189 34.50 -40.23 15.73
CA VAL A 189 34.45 -41.15 14.56
C VAL A 189 35.66 -40.99 13.62
N ALA A 190 36.30 -39.82 13.61
CA ALA A 190 37.40 -39.50 12.70
C ALA A 190 38.58 -38.88 13.45
N ASP A 191 39.79 -39.22 13.00
CA ASP A 191 41.05 -38.67 13.53
C ASP A 191 41.11 -37.14 13.28
N ASP A 192 41.79 -36.39 14.16
CA ASP A 192 41.75 -34.92 14.31
C ASP A 192 42.25 -34.11 13.07
N SER A 193 42.56 -34.81 11.98
CA SER A 193 43.16 -34.30 10.74
C SER A 193 42.15 -33.92 9.65
N VAL A 194 40.84 -34.14 9.83
CA VAL A 194 39.84 -33.81 8.81
C VAL A 194 39.58 -32.31 8.78
N ASP A 195 40.03 -31.63 7.72
CA ASP A 195 39.80 -30.20 7.52
C ASP A 195 38.30 -29.88 7.30
N VAL A 196 37.68 -29.25 8.30
CA VAL A 196 36.28 -28.78 8.26
C VAL A 196 36.20 -27.28 7.98
N SER A 197 37.28 -26.65 7.55
CA SER A 197 37.28 -25.25 7.18
C SER A 197 36.34 -24.98 6.01
N VAL A 198 35.58 -23.89 6.10
CA VAL A 198 34.71 -23.42 5.02
C VAL A 198 35.02 -21.97 4.77
N THR A 199 35.39 -21.66 3.53
CA THR A 199 35.51 -20.28 3.07
C THR A 199 34.11 -19.66 3.02
N VAL A 200 33.78 -18.88 4.03
CA VAL A 200 32.55 -18.08 4.02
C VAL A 200 32.75 -16.97 2.98
N PRO A 201 31.86 -16.83 1.97
CA PRO A 201 32.00 -15.78 0.98
C PRO A 201 32.04 -14.41 1.68
N PRO A 202 32.86 -13.46 1.21
CA PRO A 202 32.89 -12.13 1.80
C PRO A 202 31.49 -11.52 1.72
N PRO A 203 31.12 -10.67 2.71
CA PRO A 203 29.83 -9.99 2.65
C PRO A 203 29.74 -9.29 1.30
N VAL A 204 28.68 -9.57 0.54
CA VAL A 204 28.41 -8.91 -0.74
C VAL A 204 28.38 -7.41 -0.45
N VAL A 205 29.48 -6.75 -0.81
CA VAL A 205 29.82 -5.40 -0.38
C VAL A 205 28.64 -4.48 -0.62
N GLY A 206 28.24 -3.77 0.44
CA GLY A 206 26.99 -3.04 0.55
C GLY A 206 26.64 -2.21 -0.67
N ARG A 207 27.61 -1.67 -1.41
CA ARG A 207 27.41 -0.82 -2.60
C ARG A 207 26.51 -1.42 -3.68
N ARG A 208 26.60 -2.71 -4.04
CA ARG A 208 25.71 -3.28 -5.09
C ARG A 208 24.28 -3.44 -4.60
N ILE A 209 24.08 -3.86 -3.35
CA ILE A 209 22.75 -3.99 -2.75
C ILE A 209 22.17 -2.62 -2.39
N TRP A 210 23.01 -1.65 -2.01
CA TRP A 210 22.62 -0.25 -1.79
C TRP A 210 22.27 0.45 -3.10
N LEU A 211 23.01 0.21 -4.18
CA LEU A 211 22.68 0.76 -5.50
C LEU A 211 21.41 0.12 -6.04
N ALA A 212 21.23 -1.19 -5.85
CA ALA A 212 20.03 -1.88 -6.31
C ALA A 212 18.81 -1.54 -5.43
N GLY A 213 19.00 -1.40 -4.11
CA GLY A 213 17.98 -0.90 -3.17
C GLY A 213 17.68 0.59 -3.36
N GLY A 214 18.69 1.39 -3.72
CA GLY A 214 18.54 2.80 -4.08
C GLY A 214 17.82 2.98 -5.41
N ALA A 215 18.13 2.15 -6.42
CA ALA A 215 17.40 2.12 -7.69
C ALA A 215 15.96 1.65 -7.49
N ALA A 216 15.74 0.63 -6.65
CA ALA A 216 14.40 0.19 -6.25
C ALA A 216 13.63 1.31 -5.53
N GLY A 217 14.24 1.94 -4.54
CA GLY A 217 13.67 3.08 -3.82
C GLY A 217 13.39 4.27 -4.74
N LEU A 218 14.22 4.49 -5.76
CA LEU A 218 14.04 5.53 -6.76
C LEU A 218 12.90 5.20 -7.72
N ILE A 219 12.73 3.94 -8.13
CA ILE A 219 11.57 3.49 -8.93
C ILE A 219 10.29 3.62 -8.10
N ILE A 220 10.30 3.15 -6.86
CA ILE A 220 9.16 3.28 -5.93
C ILE A 220 8.85 4.75 -5.67
N GLY A 221 9.88 5.58 -5.48
CA GLY A 221 9.77 7.03 -5.28
C GLY A 221 9.23 7.75 -6.51
N LEU A 222 9.68 7.41 -7.72
CA LEU A 222 9.17 7.95 -8.98
C LEU A 222 7.71 7.56 -9.20
N VAL A 223 7.36 6.33 -8.92
CA VAL A 223 5.99 5.84 -9.08
C VAL A 223 5.05 6.43 -8.02
N ALA A 224 5.53 6.60 -6.78
CA ALA A 224 4.80 7.32 -5.73
C ALA A 224 4.69 8.83 -6.04
N ALA A 225 5.74 9.45 -6.59
CA ALA A 225 5.71 10.84 -7.03
C ALA A 225 4.74 11.03 -8.19
N MET A 226 4.72 10.11 -9.17
CA MET A 226 3.73 10.09 -10.25
C MET A 226 2.30 9.95 -9.70
N ALA A 227 2.08 9.08 -8.71
CA ALA A 227 0.80 8.94 -8.04
C ALA A 227 0.38 10.19 -7.23
N VAL A 228 1.34 10.93 -6.67
CA VAL A 228 1.10 12.20 -5.97
C VAL A 228 0.87 13.35 -6.96
N LEU A 229 1.57 13.37 -8.08
CA LEU A 229 1.36 14.35 -9.17
C LEU A 229 0.06 14.08 -9.94
N GLN A 230 -0.40 12.82 -9.94
CA GLN A 230 -1.72 12.41 -10.40
C GLN A 230 -2.79 12.48 -9.29
N ARG A 231 -2.48 12.96 -8.06
CA ARG A 231 -3.53 13.30 -7.10
C ARG A 231 -4.47 14.27 -7.79
N PRO A 232 -5.73 13.91 -7.94
CA PRO A 232 -6.41 14.33 -9.13
C PRO A 232 -6.95 15.73 -8.88
N ARG A 233 -6.99 16.53 -9.95
CA ARG A 233 -7.83 17.73 -10.06
C ARG A 233 -9.27 17.53 -9.55
N THR A 234 -9.72 16.28 -9.33
CA THR A 234 -11.02 15.90 -8.76
C THR A 234 -11.32 16.57 -7.44
N ASP A 235 -10.35 16.71 -6.52
CA ASP A 235 -10.59 17.28 -5.19
C ASP A 235 -10.76 18.81 -5.25
N GLU A 236 -10.04 19.47 -6.16
CA GLU A 236 -10.18 20.90 -6.41
C GLU A 236 -11.49 21.23 -7.15
N GLN A 237 -11.88 20.40 -8.12
CA GLN A 237 -13.14 20.59 -8.85
C GLN A 237 -14.36 20.27 -7.99
N CYS A 238 -14.29 19.26 -7.11
CA CYS A 238 -15.35 19.04 -6.12
C CYS A 238 -15.40 20.20 -5.12
N ARG A 239 -14.27 20.78 -4.70
CA ARG A 239 -14.26 21.97 -3.83
C ARG A 239 -14.93 23.18 -4.49
N VAL A 240 -14.73 23.39 -5.79
CA VAL A 240 -15.41 24.46 -6.53
C VAL A 240 -16.90 24.14 -6.69
N ALA A 241 -17.26 22.90 -7.03
CA ALA A 241 -18.65 22.47 -7.17
C ALA A 241 -19.43 22.48 -5.84
N THR A 242 -18.79 22.15 -4.72
CA THR A 242 -19.42 22.27 -3.39
C THR A 242 -19.60 23.71 -2.97
N ARG A 243 -18.75 24.66 -3.39
CA ARG A 243 -19.02 26.10 -3.17
C ARG A 243 -20.32 26.54 -3.86
N ILE A 244 -20.63 26.01 -5.04
CA ILE A 244 -21.91 26.27 -5.72
C ILE A 244 -23.07 25.75 -4.85
N VAL A 245 -22.94 24.55 -4.29
CA VAL A 245 -23.94 23.96 -3.40
C VAL A 245 -24.08 24.76 -2.09
N ASP A 246 -22.96 25.14 -1.48
CA ASP A 246 -22.94 25.92 -0.24
C ASP A 246 -23.56 27.31 -0.46
N ASP A 247 -23.25 27.99 -1.56
CA ASP A 247 -23.87 29.28 -1.89
C ASP A 247 -25.39 29.15 -2.14
N VAL A 248 -25.82 28.03 -2.73
CA VAL A 248 -27.25 27.73 -2.92
C VAL A 248 -27.96 27.48 -1.60
N LEU A 249 -27.37 26.70 -0.70
CA LEU A 249 -27.97 26.32 0.59
C LEU A 249 -27.85 27.41 1.66
N ALA A 250 -26.77 28.19 1.66
CA ALA A 250 -26.56 29.29 2.61
C ALA A 250 -27.60 30.40 2.46
N ARG A 251 -28.14 30.58 1.24
CA ARG A 251 -29.18 31.56 0.95
C ARG A 251 -30.56 30.92 0.72
N GLN A 252 -30.94 30.04 1.64
CA GLN A 252 -32.29 29.45 1.68
C GLN A 252 -33.38 30.52 1.86
N ASP A 253 -33.05 31.65 2.48
CA ASP A 253 -33.90 32.83 2.60
C ASP A 253 -34.36 33.37 1.24
N LEU A 254 -33.46 33.40 0.24
CA LEU A 254 -33.81 33.74 -1.13
C LEU A 254 -34.69 32.66 -1.77
N LEU A 255 -34.37 31.38 -1.58
CA LEU A 255 -35.09 30.26 -2.23
C LEU A 255 -36.52 30.06 -1.74
N LEU A 256 -36.78 30.37 -0.47
CA LEU A 256 -38.07 30.15 0.21
C LEU A 256 -38.90 31.44 0.33
N TRP A 257 -38.41 32.56 -0.21
CA TRP A 257 -39.15 33.82 -0.17
C TRP A 257 -40.41 33.76 -1.04
N LYS A 258 -41.54 34.16 -0.46
CA LYS A 258 -42.81 34.28 -1.18
C LYS A 258 -42.82 35.61 -1.93
N LEU A 259 -42.96 35.60 -3.26
CA LEU A 259 -43.03 36.84 -4.04
C LEU A 259 -44.29 37.61 -3.59
N GLY A 260 -44.12 38.84 -3.07
CA GLY A 260 -45.24 39.73 -2.75
C GLY A 260 -45.24 40.47 -1.40
N THR A 261 -44.19 40.37 -0.57
CA THR A 261 -44.10 41.13 0.71
C THR A 261 -43.03 42.24 0.71
N PRO A 262 -43.20 43.33 -0.06
CA PRO A 262 -42.45 44.57 0.22
C PRO A 262 -42.89 45.16 1.59
N PRO A 263 -42.00 45.83 2.36
CA PRO A 263 -40.66 46.32 1.99
C PRO A 263 -39.48 45.52 2.58
N GLN A 264 -39.71 44.37 3.24
CA GLN A 264 -38.68 43.66 4.01
C GLN A 264 -37.99 42.51 3.26
N GLY A 265 -38.09 42.49 1.92
CA GLY A 265 -37.59 41.39 1.09
C GLY A 265 -36.26 41.68 0.38
N PRO A 266 -35.55 40.63 -0.06
CA PRO A 266 -34.33 40.74 -0.85
C PRO A 266 -34.55 41.50 -2.15
N THR A 267 -33.59 42.34 -2.52
CA THR A 267 -33.68 43.23 -3.68
C THR A 267 -33.39 42.48 -4.97
N VAL A 268 -33.85 43.00 -6.11
CA VAL A 268 -33.50 42.46 -7.44
C VAL A 268 -31.98 42.35 -7.63
N THR A 269 -31.23 43.33 -7.13
CA THR A 269 -29.76 43.35 -7.19
C THR A 269 -29.14 42.16 -6.45
N ASP A 270 -29.75 41.70 -5.35
CA ASP A 270 -29.28 40.53 -4.60
C ASP A 270 -29.40 39.24 -5.43
N TYR A 271 -30.48 39.10 -6.20
CA TYR A 271 -30.67 37.96 -7.10
C TYR A 271 -29.75 38.00 -8.31
N GLN A 272 -29.48 39.19 -8.87
CA GLN A 272 -28.55 39.36 -9.98
C GLN A 272 -27.11 39.05 -9.56
N ASN A 273 -26.64 39.64 -8.46
CA ASN A 273 -25.30 39.39 -7.93
C ASN A 273 -25.05 37.89 -7.67
N ARG A 274 -26.06 37.19 -7.13
CA ARG A 274 -25.99 35.74 -6.93
C ARG A 274 -25.91 34.98 -8.25
N SER A 275 -26.72 35.34 -9.23
CA SER A 275 -26.69 34.72 -10.55
C SER A 275 -25.32 34.84 -11.20
N ASP A 276 -24.73 36.03 -11.14
CA ASP A 276 -23.39 36.30 -11.69
C ASP A 276 -22.30 35.49 -10.97
N GLN A 277 -22.39 35.40 -9.63
CA GLN A 277 -21.49 34.58 -8.82
C GLN A 277 -21.59 33.09 -9.18
N LEU A 278 -22.80 32.55 -9.37
CA LEU A 278 -23.02 31.16 -9.74
C LEU A 278 -22.53 30.88 -11.17
N HIS A 279 -22.73 31.79 -12.13
CA HIS A 279 -22.15 31.67 -13.48
C HIS A 279 -20.62 31.66 -13.44
N GLY A 280 -20.01 32.54 -12.64
CA GLY A 280 -18.56 32.60 -12.48
C GLY A 280 -17.97 31.33 -11.87
N LEU A 281 -18.66 30.73 -10.89
CA LEU A 281 -18.25 29.45 -10.30
C LEU A 281 -18.48 28.27 -11.25
N ALA A 282 -19.61 28.22 -11.96
CA ALA A 282 -19.93 27.17 -12.91
C ALA A 282 -18.92 27.12 -14.08
N ALA A 283 -18.43 28.28 -14.53
CA ALA A 283 -17.39 28.38 -15.57
C ALA A 283 -16.03 27.79 -15.13
N GLN A 284 -15.78 27.68 -13.82
CA GLN A 284 -14.54 27.11 -13.26
C GLN A 284 -14.60 25.57 -13.16
N VAL A 285 -15.78 24.96 -13.34
CA VAL A 285 -15.97 23.51 -13.28
C VAL A 285 -15.79 22.91 -14.68
N SER A 286 -14.73 22.13 -14.89
CA SER A 286 -14.43 21.54 -16.21
C SER A 286 -14.71 20.04 -16.32
N ARG A 287 -15.00 19.34 -15.21
CA ARG A 287 -15.38 17.91 -15.21
C ARG A 287 -16.75 17.77 -15.85
N ALA A 288 -16.88 16.97 -16.90
CA ALA A 288 -18.13 16.87 -17.67
C ALA A 288 -19.35 16.47 -16.81
N ASP A 289 -19.16 15.58 -15.85
CA ASP A 289 -20.18 15.09 -14.91
C ASP A 289 -20.56 16.08 -13.81
N LEU A 290 -19.71 17.09 -13.53
CA LEU A 290 -20.02 18.19 -12.59
C LEU A 290 -20.41 19.49 -13.30
N ALA A 291 -19.88 19.73 -14.50
CA ALA A 291 -20.07 20.95 -15.27
C ALA A 291 -21.52 21.10 -15.72
N GLN A 292 -22.16 20.02 -16.17
CA GLN A 292 -23.56 20.07 -16.60
C GLN A 292 -24.51 20.44 -15.43
N PRO A 293 -24.47 19.78 -14.25
CA PRO A 293 -25.26 20.21 -13.09
C PRO A 293 -24.94 21.63 -12.64
N ALA A 294 -23.65 22.02 -12.62
CA ALA A 294 -23.23 23.36 -12.20
C ALA A 294 -23.74 24.46 -13.13
N GLN A 295 -23.66 24.26 -14.45
CA GLN A 295 -24.20 25.19 -15.45
C GLN A 295 -25.72 25.30 -15.32
N ARG A 296 -26.42 24.18 -15.14
CA ARG A 296 -27.87 24.19 -14.98
C ARG A 296 -28.32 24.94 -13.72
N ILE A 297 -27.58 24.85 -12.61
CA ILE A 297 -27.84 25.66 -11.40
C ILE A 297 -27.69 27.16 -11.71
N ALA A 298 -26.64 27.56 -12.43
CA ALA A 298 -26.42 28.95 -12.80
C ALA A 298 -27.54 29.48 -13.73
N GLU A 299 -27.95 28.71 -14.74
CA GLU A 299 -29.06 29.04 -15.63
C GLU A 299 -30.39 29.20 -14.87
N LEU A 300 -30.68 28.28 -13.94
CA LEU A 300 -31.86 28.36 -13.09
C LEU A 300 -31.84 29.64 -12.23
N SER A 301 -30.65 30.09 -11.79
CA SER A 301 -30.51 31.33 -11.01
C SER A 301 -30.76 32.56 -11.86
N GLY A 302 -30.31 32.54 -13.12
CA GLY A 302 -30.64 33.57 -14.09
C GLY A 302 -32.15 33.68 -14.30
N ASN A 303 -32.82 32.55 -14.53
CA ASN A 303 -34.27 32.50 -14.73
C ASN A 303 -35.05 33.02 -13.51
N ALA A 304 -34.60 32.69 -12.30
CA ALA A 304 -35.18 33.22 -11.06
C ALA A 304 -35.07 34.75 -10.98
N SER A 305 -33.92 35.33 -11.35
CA SER A 305 -33.72 36.78 -11.35
C SER A 305 -34.66 37.51 -12.33
N VAL A 306 -34.91 36.92 -13.50
CA VAL A 306 -35.81 37.47 -14.53
C VAL A 306 -37.26 37.49 -14.02
N LEU A 307 -37.71 36.44 -13.34
CA LEU A 307 -39.05 36.38 -12.75
C LEU A 307 -39.23 37.46 -11.67
N ILE A 308 -38.22 37.70 -10.84
CA ILE A 308 -38.31 38.71 -9.77
C ILE A 308 -38.33 40.12 -10.35
N HIS A 309 -37.53 40.40 -11.37
CA HIS A 309 -37.62 41.63 -12.16
C HIS A 309 -39.04 41.90 -12.67
N GLN A 310 -39.70 40.88 -13.22
CA GLN A 310 -41.07 41.01 -13.72
C GLN A 310 -42.07 41.38 -12.61
N THR A 311 -41.86 40.89 -11.39
CA THR A 311 -42.73 41.21 -10.24
C THR A 311 -42.52 42.59 -9.63
N GLN A 312 -41.35 43.21 -9.85
CA GLN A 312 -41.06 44.57 -9.37
C GLN A 312 -41.47 45.67 -10.36
N ASN A 313 -41.92 45.30 -11.57
CA ASN A 313 -42.42 46.28 -12.53
C ASN A 313 -43.74 46.90 -12.03
N PRO A 314 -43.80 48.24 -11.84
CA PRO A 314 -44.98 48.91 -11.32
C PRO A 314 -46.15 48.76 -12.29
N GLY A 315 -47.17 48.00 -11.88
CA GLY A 315 -48.37 47.70 -12.68
C GLY A 315 -48.63 46.22 -12.92
N ALA A 316 -47.64 45.35 -12.69
CA ALA A 316 -47.81 43.90 -12.74
C ALA A 316 -48.20 43.38 -11.34
N GLY A 317 -49.47 43.11 -11.10
CA GLY A 317 -49.89 42.38 -9.90
C GLY A 317 -49.20 41.00 -9.86
N VAL A 318 -48.79 40.53 -8.68
CA VAL A 318 -48.20 39.19 -8.50
C VAL A 318 -49.25 38.14 -8.86
N GLN A 319 -49.07 37.46 -9.98
CA GLN A 319 -49.96 36.37 -10.41
C GLN A 319 -49.58 35.06 -9.69
N PRO A 320 -50.55 34.18 -9.37
CA PRO A 320 -50.27 32.85 -8.80
C PRO A 320 -49.27 32.03 -9.63
N SER A 321 -49.32 32.17 -10.95
CA SER A 321 -48.44 31.48 -11.91
C SER A 321 -46.95 31.81 -11.74
N LEU A 322 -46.61 33.03 -11.29
CA LEU A 322 -45.22 33.44 -11.03
C LEU A 322 -44.64 32.74 -9.79
N ASN A 323 -45.46 32.57 -8.75
CA ASN A 323 -45.05 31.83 -7.55
C ASN A 323 -44.82 30.35 -7.85
N ASP A 324 -45.69 29.74 -8.66
CA ASP A 324 -45.55 28.34 -9.07
C ASP A 324 -44.29 28.14 -9.94
N ALA A 325 -44.01 29.06 -10.86
CA ALA A 325 -42.81 29.04 -11.68
C ALA A 325 -41.52 29.19 -10.84
N TYR A 326 -41.54 30.10 -9.85
CA TYR A 326 -40.42 30.28 -8.93
C TYR A 326 -40.14 29.02 -8.09
N PHE A 327 -41.19 28.43 -7.51
CA PHE A 327 -41.08 27.21 -6.73
C PHE A 327 -40.54 26.03 -7.55
N ALA A 328 -40.97 25.91 -8.81
CA ALA A 328 -40.46 24.90 -9.73
C ALA A 328 -38.95 25.05 -9.99
N ILE A 329 -38.45 26.27 -10.17
CA ILE A 329 -37.02 26.56 -10.35
C ILE A 329 -36.23 26.21 -9.08
N SER A 330 -36.69 26.62 -7.90
CA SER A 330 -36.00 26.31 -6.63
C SER A 330 -35.93 24.80 -6.39
N LYS A 331 -36.98 24.04 -6.73
CA LYS A 331 -36.97 22.57 -6.65
C LYS A 331 -35.95 21.96 -7.61
N GLN A 332 -35.88 22.43 -8.85
CA GLN A 332 -34.90 21.94 -9.82
C GLN A 332 -33.46 22.24 -9.40
N MET A 333 -33.19 23.42 -8.82
CA MET A 333 -31.87 23.73 -8.26
C MET A 333 -31.46 22.74 -7.17
N LEU A 334 -32.38 22.40 -6.25
CA LEU A 334 -32.11 21.44 -5.18
C LEU A 334 -31.87 20.02 -5.70
N GLU A 335 -32.51 19.64 -6.80
CA GLU A 335 -32.24 18.36 -7.45
C GLU A 335 -30.84 18.31 -8.06
N GLU A 336 -30.42 19.38 -8.74
CA GLU A 336 -29.07 19.47 -9.33
C GLU A 336 -27.97 19.57 -8.26
N THR A 337 -28.19 20.27 -7.14
CA THR A 337 -27.24 20.25 -6.02
C THR A 337 -27.12 18.86 -5.40
N GLY A 338 -28.23 18.10 -5.31
CA GLY A 338 -28.21 16.70 -4.90
C GLY A 338 -27.35 15.81 -5.80
N LYS A 339 -27.34 16.07 -7.12
CA LYS A 339 -26.45 15.37 -8.06
C LYS A 339 -24.97 15.67 -7.78
N ILE A 340 -24.63 16.95 -7.59
CA ILE A 340 -23.26 17.37 -7.24
C ILE A 340 -22.81 16.74 -5.92
N GLN A 341 -23.66 16.78 -4.88
CA GLN A 341 -23.37 16.18 -3.58
C GLN A 341 -23.18 14.66 -3.70
N ASN A 342 -24.04 13.96 -4.44
CA ASN A 342 -23.92 12.51 -4.64
C ASN A 342 -22.62 12.14 -5.36
N ILE A 343 -22.14 12.99 -6.28
CA ILE A 343 -20.88 12.78 -6.99
C ILE A 343 -19.65 13.11 -6.13
N CYS A 344 -19.74 14.13 -5.26
CA CYS A 344 -18.60 14.61 -4.46
C CYS A 344 -18.50 14.01 -3.05
N TYR A 345 -19.59 13.55 -2.42
CA TYR A 345 -19.58 12.99 -1.06
C TYR A 345 -19.63 11.45 -1.00
N ARG A 346 -19.87 10.78 -2.13
CA ARG A 346 -19.95 9.30 -2.19
C ARG A 346 -18.64 8.63 -2.63
N HIS A 347 -17.54 9.39 -2.69
CA HIS A 347 -16.21 9.00 -3.20
C HIS A 347 -15.08 9.55 -2.32
#